data_AF-A0AAU4MXG3-F1
#
_entry.id   AF-A0AAU4MXG3-F1
#
_cell.length_a   1.000
_cell.length_b   1.000
_cell.length_c   1.000
_cell.angle_alpha   90.00
_cell.angle_beta   90.00
_cell.angle_gamma   90.00
#
_symmetry.space_group_name_H-M   'P 1'
#
loop_
_entity.id
_entity.type
_entity.pdbx_description
1 polymer ?
#
loop_
_entity_poly.entity_id
_entity_poly.type
_entity_poly.pdbx_seq_one_letter_code
_entity_poly.pdbx_strand_id
1 'polypeptide(L)'
;MTGRGCGSVALFAVAALATYLSFVFTFEMETLDGLRENRADVAYFFLRAAAVATAAAMVVAGRRSRLAVLATACLAVSLVWRLNTLAPALHCGDSNSVARNADGTYNCFER
;
A
#
# COMPACT_ATOMS: atom_id res chain seq x y z
N MET A 1 -7.87 31.19 -7.03
CA MET A 1 -6.98 30.23 -6.33
C MET A 1 -7.65 28.88 -6.04
N THR A 2 -8.86 28.61 -6.55
CA THR A 2 -9.72 27.47 -6.17
C THR A 2 -9.33 26.13 -6.81
N GLY A 3 -8.64 26.13 -7.96
CA GLY A 3 -8.31 24.92 -8.72
C GLY A 3 -7.21 24.02 -8.12
N ARG A 4 -6.28 24.59 -7.34
CA ARG A 4 -5.18 23.81 -6.73
C ARG A 4 -5.63 22.94 -5.55
N GLY A 5 -6.65 23.39 -4.81
CA GLY A 5 -7.19 22.64 -3.66
C GLY A 5 -7.87 21.35 -4.10
N CYS A 6 -8.77 21.42 -5.07
CA CYS A 6 -9.53 20.27 -5.56
C CYS A 6 -8.63 19.17 -6.15
N GLY A 7 -7.60 19.55 -6.91
CA GLY A 7 -6.63 18.62 -7.47
C GLY A 7 -5.82 17.86 -6.40
N SER A 8 -5.37 18.54 -5.35
CA SER A 8 -4.64 17.87 -4.25
C SER A 8 -5.52 16.90 -3.45
N VAL A 9 -6.78 17.25 -3.23
CA VAL A 9 -7.74 16.37 -2.52
C VAL A 9 -8.00 15.10 -3.32
N ALA A 10 -8.20 15.22 -4.64
CA ALA A 10 -8.36 14.06 -5.51
C ALA A 10 -7.14 13.13 -5.47
N LEU A 11 -5.92 13.68 -5.48
CA LEU A 11 -4.69 12.88 -5.40
C LEU A 11 -4.54 12.17 -4.05
N PHE A 12 -4.87 12.83 -2.94
CA PHE A 12 -4.90 12.18 -1.62
C PHE A 12 -5.95 11.08 -1.55
N ALA A 13 -7.13 11.28 -2.15
CA ALA A 13 -8.17 10.26 -2.23
C ALA A 13 -7.71 9.04 -3.05
N VAL A 14 -7.04 9.26 -4.19
CA VAL A 14 -6.44 8.19 -5.00
C VAL A 14 -5.37 7.44 -4.21
N ALA A 15 -4.50 8.15 -3.47
CA ALA A 15 -3.48 7.52 -2.64
C ALA A 15 -4.09 6.65 -1.53
N ALA A 16 -5.14 7.15 -0.87
CA ALA A 16 -5.87 6.41 0.16
C ALA A 16 -6.55 5.17 -0.45
N LEU A 17 -7.19 5.29 -1.61
CA LEU A 17 -7.84 4.19 -2.30
C LEU A 17 -6.84 3.12 -2.73
N ALA A 18 -5.70 3.51 -3.31
CA ALA A 18 -4.65 2.56 -3.69
C ALA A 18 -4.07 1.84 -2.46
N THR A 19 -3.88 2.56 -1.35
CA THR A 19 -3.48 1.95 -0.08
C THR A 19 -4.52 0.94 0.40
N TYR A 20 -5.82 1.29 0.36
CA TYR A 20 -6.90 0.39 0.73
C TYR A 20 -6.98 -0.85 -0.17
N LEU A 21 -6.80 -0.71 -1.49
CA LEU A 21 -6.76 -1.84 -2.41
C LEU A 21 -5.60 -2.80 -2.08
N SER A 22 -4.44 -2.28 -1.68
CA SER A 22 -3.33 -3.10 -1.18
C SER A 22 -3.73 -3.97 0.04
N PHE A 23 -4.67 -3.50 0.89
CA PHE A 23 -5.25 -4.31 1.96
C PHE A 23 -6.22 -5.37 1.44
N VAL A 24 -7.14 -4.98 0.57
CA VAL A 24 -8.15 -5.89 0.04
C VAL A 24 -7.51 -7.07 -0.71
N PHE A 25 -6.49 -6.82 -1.52
CA PHE A 25 -5.88 -7.85 -2.36
C PHE A 25 -5.09 -8.90 -1.57
N THR A 26 -4.64 -8.60 -0.35
CA THR A 26 -3.86 -9.53 0.48
C THR A 26 -4.59 -9.93 1.76
N PHE A 27 -5.83 -9.47 1.94
CA PHE A 27 -6.64 -9.82 3.11
C PHE A 27 -6.70 -11.34 3.30
N GLU A 28 -6.96 -12.09 2.23
CA GLU A 28 -7.01 -13.55 2.29
C GLU A 28 -5.66 -14.17 2.65
N MET A 29 -4.57 -13.61 2.13
CA MET A 29 -3.19 -14.04 2.40
C MET A 29 -2.75 -13.76 3.85
N GLU A 30 -3.31 -12.70 4.46
CA GLU A 30 -2.93 -12.25 5.79
C GLU A 30 -3.82 -12.84 6.89
N THR A 31 -5.10 -13.09 6.62
CA THR A 31 -6.08 -13.43 7.67
C THR A 31 -6.57 -14.85 7.65
N LEU A 32 -6.49 -15.54 6.50
CA LEU A 32 -6.98 -16.90 6.37
C LEU A 32 -5.83 -17.89 6.39
N ASP A 33 -5.99 -18.96 7.17
CA ASP A 33 -5.03 -20.05 7.19
C ASP A 33 -5.05 -20.85 5.87
N GLY A 34 -3.90 -21.44 5.55
CA GLY A 34 -3.71 -22.32 4.40
C GLY A 34 -3.00 -21.68 3.21
N LEU A 35 -2.91 -22.44 2.12
CA LEU A 35 -2.32 -21.97 0.87
C LEU A 35 -3.23 -20.93 0.20
N ARG A 36 -2.64 -19.81 -0.18
CA ARG A 36 -3.30 -18.71 -0.90
C ARG A 36 -2.47 -18.28 -2.09
N GLU A 37 -3.14 -17.68 -3.06
CA GLU A 37 -2.50 -17.08 -4.22
C GLU A 37 -1.58 -15.94 -3.78
N ASN A 38 -0.37 -15.90 -4.31
CA ASN A 38 0.57 -14.84 -3.99
C ASN A 38 0.16 -13.54 -4.70
N ARG A 39 -0.45 -12.63 -3.94
CA ARG A 39 -0.87 -11.30 -4.42
C ARG A 39 0.04 -10.17 -3.92
N ALA A 40 1.22 -10.51 -3.39
CA ALA A 40 2.16 -9.54 -2.83
C ALA A 40 2.61 -8.52 -3.88
N ASP A 41 2.87 -8.94 -5.12
CA ASP A 41 3.29 -8.05 -6.21
C ASP A 41 2.19 -7.08 -6.63
N VAL A 42 0.95 -7.56 -6.73
CA VAL A 42 -0.22 -6.72 -7.02
C VAL A 42 -0.41 -5.68 -5.93
N ALA A 43 -0.31 -6.09 -4.66
CA ALA A 43 -0.38 -5.18 -3.53
C ALA A 43 0.75 -4.15 -3.53
N TYR A 44 1.97 -4.57 -3.91
CA TYR A 44 3.12 -3.69 -4.01
C TYR A 44 2.99 -2.68 -5.16
N PHE A 45 2.39 -3.07 -6.29
CA PHE A 45 2.05 -2.14 -7.37
C PHE A 45 1.12 -1.02 -6.86
N PHE A 46 0.07 -1.36 -6.11
CA PHE A 46 -0.82 -0.36 -5.52
C PHE A 46 -0.10 0.56 -4.51
N LEU A 47 0.83 0.03 -3.71
CA LEU A 47 1.62 0.86 -2.79
C LEU A 47 2.53 1.84 -3.53
N ARG A 48 3.16 1.42 -4.63
CA ARG A 48 3.95 2.33 -5.47
C ARG A 48 3.08 3.44 -6.05
N ALA A 49 1.89 3.10 -6.56
CA ALA A 49 0.93 4.09 -7.06
C ALA A 49 0.50 5.07 -5.95
N ALA A 50 0.21 4.57 -4.75
CA ALA A 50 -0.14 5.39 -3.60
C ALA A 50 1.00 6.34 -3.19
N ALA A 51 2.25 5.87 -3.19
CA ALA A 51 3.41 6.69 -2.88
C ALA A 51 3.59 7.85 -3.89
N VAL A 52 3.46 7.55 -5.19
CA VAL A 52 3.54 8.56 -6.27
C VAL A 52 2.40 9.57 -6.14
N ALA A 53 1.16 9.11 -5.93
CA ALA A 53 0.00 9.97 -5.74
C ALA A 53 0.15 10.88 -4.51
N THR A 54 0.68 10.35 -3.40
CA THR A 54 0.96 11.12 -2.18
C THR A 54 2.01 12.21 -2.42
N ALA A 55 3.11 11.88 -3.10
CA ALA A 55 4.14 12.85 -3.44
C ALA A 55 3.59 13.95 -4.36
N ALA A 56 2.81 13.57 -5.38
CA ALA A 56 2.16 14.53 -6.28
C ALA A 56 1.17 15.44 -5.52
N ALA A 57 0.35 14.87 -4.63
CA ALA A 57 -0.59 15.62 -3.80
C ALA A 57 0.13 16.67 -2.94
N MET A 58 1.26 16.29 -2.34
CA MET A 58 2.07 17.18 -1.51
C MET A 58 2.72 18.31 -2.31
N VAL A 59 3.17 18.03 -3.55
CA VAL A 59 3.71 19.05 -4.46
C VAL A 59 2.62 20.03 -4.88
N VAL A 60 1.41 19.55 -5.19
CA VAL A 60 0.28 20.40 -5.63
C VAL A 60 -0.28 21.25 -4.49
N ALA A 61 -0.44 20.66 -3.29
CA ALA A 61 -0.95 21.35 -2.10
C ALA A 61 0.05 22.37 -1.53
N GLY A 62 1.35 22.12 -1.73
CA GLY A 62 2.43 22.95 -1.24
C GLY A 62 2.77 22.73 0.23
N ARG A 63 4.05 22.89 0.57
CA ARG A 63 4.61 22.62 1.91
C ARG A 63 4.09 23.51 3.05
N ARG A 64 3.33 24.55 2.74
CA ARG A 64 2.78 25.49 3.74
C ARG A 64 1.44 25.03 4.33
N SER A 65 0.76 24.06 3.71
CA SER A 65 -0.50 23.53 4.21
C SER A 65 -0.27 22.49 5.30
N ARG A 66 -0.62 22.82 6.55
CA ARG A 66 -0.52 21.88 7.69
C ARG A 66 -1.35 20.61 7.47
N LEU A 67 -2.53 20.74 6.85
CA LEU A 67 -3.38 19.60 6.53
C LEU A 67 -2.73 18.65 5.52
N ALA A 68 -2.08 19.19 4.49
CA ALA A 68 -1.38 18.38 3.49
C ALA A 68 -0.18 17.64 4.09
N VAL A 69 0.56 18.30 4.99
CA VAL A 69 1.67 17.66 5.72
C VAL A 69 1.15 16.53 6.61
N LEU A 70 0.09 16.76 7.38
CA LEU A 70 -0.53 15.73 8.22
C LEU A 70 -1.04 14.54 7.39
N ALA A 71 -1.78 14.79 6.31
CA ALA A 71 -2.27 13.74 5.42
C ALA A 71 -1.12 12.93 4.80
N THR A 72 -0.06 13.61 4.36
CA THR A 72 1.15 12.98 3.83
C THR A 72 1.86 12.14 4.88
N ALA A 73 1.97 12.64 6.11
CA ALA A 73 2.58 11.88 7.22
C ALA A 73 1.77 10.62 7.54
N CYS A 74 0.44 10.71 7.63
CA CYS A 74 -0.42 9.54 7.83
C CYS A 74 -0.26 8.50 6.72
N LEU A 75 -0.28 8.94 5.45
CA LEU A 75 -0.09 8.04 4.32
C LEU A 75 1.32 7.42 4.31
N ALA A 76 2.36 8.19 4.62
CA ALA A 76 3.72 7.68 4.70
C ALA A 76 3.86 6.61 5.79
N VAL A 77 3.27 6.82 6.97
CA VAL A 77 3.25 5.82 8.05
C VAL A 77 2.51 4.57 7.59
N SER A 78 1.34 4.70 6.96
CA SER A 78 0.59 3.57 6.41
C SER A 78 1.38 2.81 5.35
N LEU A 79 2.07 3.49 4.44
CA LEU A 79 2.89 2.88 3.40
C LEU A 79 4.08 2.11 3.98
N VAL A 80 4.80 2.72 4.93
CA VAL A 80 5.94 2.07 5.61
C VAL A 80 5.48 0.85 6.40
N TRP A 81 4.41 0.99 7.18
CA TRP A 81 3.82 -0.14 7.90
C TRP A 81 3.44 -1.26 6.94
N ARG A 82 2.79 -0.91 5.82
CA ARG A 82 2.32 -1.88 4.85
C ARG A 82 3.43 -2.58 4.10
N LEU A 83 4.49 -1.86 3.73
CA LEU A 83 5.70 -2.45 3.14
C LEU A 83 6.39 -3.42 4.10
N ASN A 84 6.48 -3.09 5.39
CA ASN A 84 7.07 -4.00 6.38
C ASN A 84 6.26 -5.29 6.55
N THR A 85 4.93 -5.21 6.50
CA THR A 85 4.06 -6.40 6.56
C THR A 85 4.17 -7.25 5.29
N LEU A 86 4.33 -6.63 4.12
CA LEU A 86 4.42 -7.32 2.83
C LEU A 86 5.82 -7.80 2.47
N ALA A 87 6.87 -7.24 3.07
CA ALA A 87 8.26 -7.59 2.77
C ALA A 87 8.55 -9.10 2.81
N PRO A 88 8.05 -9.88 3.80
CA PRO A 88 8.29 -11.32 3.82
C PRO A 88 7.55 -12.07 2.70
N ALA A 89 6.39 -11.59 2.27
CA ALA A 89 5.64 -12.17 1.16
C ALA A 89 6.27 -11.83 -0.21
N LEU A 90 6.87 -10.65 -0.34
CA LEU A 90 7.62 -10.23 -1.54
C LEU A 90 8.86 -11.09 -1.78
N HIS A 91 9.44 -11.70 -0.74
CA HIS A 91 10.54 -12.66 -0.90
C HIS A 91 10.08 -13.91 -1.67
N CYS A 92 8.80 -14.25 -1.61
CA CYS A 92 8.18 -15.34 -2.37
C CYS A 92 7.70 -14.91 -3.78
N GLY A 93 8.16 -13.77 -4.32
CA GLY A 93 7.66 -13.22 -5.59
C GLY A 93 7.70 -14.20 -6.78
N ASP A 94 8.66 -15.14 -6.79
CA ASP A 94 8.77 -16.17 -7.83
C ASP A 94 7.77 -17.33 -7.67
N SER A 95 7.09 -17.42 -6.51
CA SER A 95 6.12 -18.47 -6.20
C SER A 95 4.68 -17.98 -6.38
N ASN A 96 3.85 -18.79 -7.06
CA ASN A 96 2.44 -18.49 -7.31
C ASN A 96 1.55 -18.61 -6.06
N SER A 97 2.04 -19.28 -5.01
CA SER A 97 1.27 -19.47 -3.77
C SER A 97 2.11 -19.34 -2.51
N VAL A 98 1.48 -18.87 -1.44
CA VAL A 98 2.09 -18.65 -0.13
C VAL A 98 1.17 -19.13 0.99
N ALA A 99 1.75 -19.58 2.09
CA ALA A 99 1.02 -19.83 3.33
C ALA A 99 1.64 -19.02 4.46
N ARG A 100 0.79 -18.36 5.26
CA ARG A 100 1.23 -17.58 6.41
C ARG A 100 1.49 -18.48 7.61
N ASN A 101 2.64 -18.31 8.25
CA ASN A 101 2.99 -18.99 9.50
C ASN A 101 2.50 -18.19 10.71
N ALA A 102 2.41 -18.85 11.87
CA ALA A 102 1.98 -18.22 13.13
C ALA A 102 2.92 -17.11 13.63
N ASP A 103 4.19 -17.12 13.20
CA ASP A 103 5.19 -16.08 13.48
C ASP A 103 5.09 -14.87 12.52
N GLY A 104 4.18 -14.91 11.56
CA GLY A 104 3.97 -13.87 10.55
C GLY A 104 4.88 -13.98 9.33
N THR A 105 5.72 -15.01 9.24
CA THR A 105 6.51 -15.32 8.04
C THR A 105 5.63 -16.01 6.98
N TYR A 106 6.14 -16.12 5.75
CA TYR A 106 5.47 -16.79 4.64
C TYR A 106 6.31 -17.95 4.12
N ASN A 107 5.69 -19.12 3.96
CA ASN A 107 6.27 -20.23 3.22
C ASN A 107 5.85 -20.13 1.76
N CYS A 108 6.82 -20.23 0.85
CA CYS A 108 6.60 -20.15 -0.59
C CYS A 108 6.32 -21.54 -1.17
N PHE A 109 5.31 -21.65 -2.04
CA PHE A 109 4.96 -22.89 -2.72
C PHE A 109 4.77 -22.65 -4.21
N GLU A 110 5.37 -23.51 -5.03
CA GLU A 110 5.03 -23.64 -6.44
C GLU A 110 3.80 -24.53 -6.60
N ARG A 111 2.86 -24.07 -7.42
CA ARG A 111 1.64 -24.77 -7.77
C ARG A 111 1.48 -24.81 -9.28
#